data_AF-A0A699GN60-F1
#
_entry.id   AF-A0A699GN60-F1
#
_cell.length_a   1.000
_cell.length_b   1.000
_cell.length_c   1.000
_cell.angle_alpha   90.00
_cell.angle_beta   90.00
_cell.angle_gamma   90.00
#
_symmetry.space_group_name_H-M   'P 1'
#
loop_
_entity.id
_entity.type
_entity.pdbx_description
1 polymer ?
#
loop_
_entity_poly.entity_id
_entity_poly.type
_entity_poly.pdbx_seq_one_letter_code
_entity_poly.pdbx_strand_id
1 'polypeptide(L)'
;MKKELIANQETISIMSQEKEAQKKFHKTREDKELKKVIALENKIKVLDDIVYKTGQSVQTMNFLSRTCKTSFVKPEFLKKAQRENSHMYDIGCYNDNLALMLAHESDKTL
;
A
#
# COMPACT_ATOMS: atom_id res chain seq x y z
N MET A 1 10.43 -50.18 -44.86
CA MET A 1 8.95 -50.14 -44.80
C MET A 1 8.36 -50.26 -43.39
N LYS A 2 8.15 -51.44 -42.78
CA LYS A 2 7.44 -51.50 -41.47
C LYS A 2 8.15 -50.75 -40.32
N LYS A 3 9.49 -50.83 -40.25
CA LYS A 3 10.29 -50.15 -39.22
C LYS A 3 10.22 -48.61 -39.32
N GLU A 4 10.26 -48.07 -40.54
CA GLU A 4 10.11 -46.62 -40.77
C GLU A 4 8.71 -46.11 -40.41
N LEU A 5 7.67 -46.91 -40.68
CA LEU A 5 6.31 -46.54 -40.31
C LEU A 5 6.14 -46.41 -38.79
N ILE A 6 6.75 -47.34 -38.04
CA ILE A 6 6.75 -47.31 -36.57
C ILE A 6 7.53 -46.10 -36.05
N ALA A 7 8.73 -45.85 -36.57
CA ALA A 7 9.52 -44.67 -36.20
C ALA A 7 8.79 -43.35 -36.49
N ASN A 8 8.09 -43.25 -37.62
CA ASN A 8 7.28 -42.06 -37.94
C ASN A 8 6.11 -41.90 -36.96
N GLN A 9 5.44 -42.99 -36.57
CA GLN A 9 4.35 -42.96 -35.60
C GLN A 9 4.84 -42.53 -34.20
N GLU A 10 5.99 -43.03 -33.77
CA GLU A 10 6.63 -42.63 -32.51
C GLU A 10 7.00 -41.14 -32.53
N THR A 11 7.56 -40.66 -33.63
CA THR A 11 7.91 -39.24 -33.80
C THR A 11 6.67 -38.35 -33.70
N ILE A 12 5.55 -38.72 -34.35
CA ILE A 12 4.28 -37.99 -34.27
C ILE A 12 3.74 -37.96 -32.83
N SER A 13 3.84 -39.09 -32.12
CA SER A 13 3.41 -39.18 -30.72
C SER A 13 4.22 -38.25 -29.81
N ILE A 14 5.54 -38.22 -29.98
CA ILE A 14 6.44 -37.34 -29.21
C ILE A 14 6.12 -35.87 -29.49
N MET A 15 6.02 -35.49 -30.76
CA MET A 15 5.70 -34.10 -31.14
C MET A 15 4.34 -33.64 -30.60
N SER A 16 3.34 -34.54 -30.55
CA SER A 16 2.02 -34.25 -29.99
C SER A 16 2.09 -33.98 -28.48
N GLN A 17 2.84 -34.80 -27.73
CA GLN A 17 3.05 -34.61 -26.29
C GLN A 17 3.81 -33.31 -25.99
N GLU A 18 4.84 -32.99 -26.77
CA GLU A 18 5.63 -31.77 -26.60
C GLU A 18 4.77 -30.52 -26.81
N LYS A 19 3.91 -30.52 -27.84
CA LYS A 19 2.97 -29.43 -28.11
C LYS A 19 1.98 -29.22 -26.95
N GLU A 20 1.46 -30.29 -26.37
CA GLU A 20 0.55 -30.21 -25.22
C GLU A 20 1.28 -29.72 -23.95
N ALA A 21 2.53 -30.16 -23.73
CA ALA A 21 3.35 -29.65 -22.63
C ALA A 21 3.63 -28.15 -22.78
N GLN A 22 4.04 -27.71 -23.98
CA GLN A 22 4.31 -26.31 -24.28
C GLN A 22 3.07 -25.43 -24.01
N LYS A 23 1.89 -25.88 -24.45
CA LYS A 23 0.61 -25.20 -24.20
C LYS A 23 0.33 -25.03 -22.70
N LYS A 24 0.53 -26.08 -21.89
CA LYS A 24 0.34 -26.01 -20.43
C LYS A 24 1.34 -25.06 -19.76
N PHE A 25 2.60 -25.06 -20.20
CA PHE A 25 3.63 -24.14 -19.70
C PHE A 25 3.27 -22.69 -19.98
N HIS A 26 2.86 -22.36 -21.23
CA HIS A 26 2.44 -21.00 -21.58
C HIS A 26 1.24 -20.54 -20.76
N LYS A 27 0.19 -21.38 -20.63
CA LYS A 27 -0.98 -21.06 -19.82
C LYS A 27 -0.61 -20.77 -18.35
N THR A 28 0.25 -21.60 -17.76
CA THR A 28 0.69 -21.41 -16.36
C THR A 28 1.48 -20.11 -16.18
N ARG A 29 2.29 -19.74 -17.19
CA ARG A 29 3.03 -18.47 -17.19
C ARG A 29 2.09 -17.28 -17.27
N GLU A 30 1.12 -17.31 -18.18
CA GLU A 30 0.10 -16.26 -18.33
C GLU A 30 -0.72 -16.08 -17.04
N ASP A 31 -1.18 -17.18 -16.43
CA ASP A 31 -1.93 -17.14 -15.17
C ASP A 31 -1.11 -16.49 -14.03
N LYS A 32 0.20 -16.76 -13.99
CA LYS A 32 1.12 -16.15 -13.01
C LYS A 32 1.32 -14.66 -13.26
N GLU A 33 1.44 -14.24 -14.52
CA GLU A 33 1.57 -12.83 -14.89
C GLU A 33 0.26 -12.08 -14.60
N LEU A 34 -0.90 -12.67 -14.90
CA LEU A 34 -2.22 -12.09 -14.62
C LEU A 34 -2.45 -11.86 -13.12
N LYS A 35 -2.06 -12.81 -12.25
CA LYS A 35 -2.12 -12.63 -10.79
C LYS A 35 -1.30 -11.41 -10.31
N LYS A 36 -0.13 -11.16 -10.93
CA LYS A 36 0.69 -9.99 -10.60
C LYS A 36 0.01 -8.70 -11.04
N VAL A 37 -0.60 -8.68 -12.22
CA VAL A 37 -1.34 -7.51 -12.73
C VAL A 37 -2.52 -7.17 -11.82
N ILE A 38 -3.31 -8.16 -11.40
CA ILE A 38 -4.44 -7.96 -10.46
C ILE A 38 -3.96 -7.37 -9.13
N ALA A 39 -2.85 -7.88 -8.59
CA ALA A 39 -2.27 -7.34 -7.36
C ALA A 39 -1.81 -5.88 -7.51
N LEU A 40 -1.27 -5.52 -8.67
CA LEU A 40 -0.87 -4.14 -8.96
C LEU A 40 -2.08 -3.21 -9.14
N GLU A 41 -3.13 -3.66 -9.82
CA GLU A 41 -4.35 -2.89 -10.00
C GLU A 41 -5.01 -2.54 -8.65
N ASN A 42 -5.05 -3.50 -7.72
CA ASN A 42 -5.56 -3.26 -6.37
C ASN A 42 -4.73 -2.22 -5.60
N LYS A 43 -3.39 -2.24 -5.75
CA LYS A 43 -2.53 -1.22 -5.16
C LYS A 43 -2.76 0.17 -5.76
N ILE A 44 -3.00 0.24 -7.07
CA ILE A 44 -3.31 1.51 -7.76
C ILE A 44 -4.63 2.10 -7.23
N LYS A 45 -5.67 1.27 -7.01
CA LYS A 45 -6.93 1.72 -6.41
C LYS A 45 -6.74 2.34 -5.02
N VAL A 46 -5.94 1.71 -4.18
CA VAL A 46 -5.60 2.25 -2.84
C VAL A 46 -4.85 3.59 -2.94
N LEU A 47 -3.93 3.71 -3.90
CA LEU A 47 -3.21 4.97 -4.12
C LEU A 47 -4.14 6.08 -4.60
N ASP A 48 -5.11 5.78 -5.46
CA ASP A 48 -6.10 6.75 -5.95
C ASP A 48 -6.92 7.34 -4.79
N ASP A 49 -7.37 6.51 -3.85
CA ASP A 49 -8.07 6.95 -2.63
C ASP A 49 -7.20 7.86 -1.75
N ILE A 50 -5.91 7.53 -1.61
CA ILE A 50 -4.94 8.34 -0.83
C ILE A 50 -4.74 9.70 -1.50
N VAL A 51 -4.54 9.73 -2.81
CA VAL A 51 -4.36 10.96 -3.59
C VAL A 51 -5.62 11.83 -3.46
N TYR A 52 -6.80 11.24 -3.60
CA TYR A 52 -8.08 11.93 -3.45
C TYR A 52 -8.24 12.56 -2.07
N LYS A 53 -8.03 11.80 -0.99
CA LYS A 53 -8.12 12.31 0.40
C LYS A 53 -7.05 13.37 0.69
N THR A 54 -5.86 13.22 0.14
CA THR A 54 -4.76 14.21 0.27
C THR A 54 -5.10 15.50 -0.46
N GLY A 55 -5.71 15.43 -1.65
CA GLY A 55 -6.19 16.60 -2.37
C GLY A 55 -7.22 17.40 -1.55
N GLN A 56 -8.17 16.70 -0.92
CA GLN A 56 -9.14 17.32 -0.01
C GLN A 56 -8.47 17.97 1.20
N SER A 57 -7.54 17.28 1.87
CA SER A 57 -6.87 17.83 3.05
C SER A 57 -6.08 19.08 2.72
N VAL A 58 -5.37 19.10 1.58
CA VAL A 58 -4.67 20.29 1.08
C VAL A 58 -5.63 21.43 0.79
N GLN A 59 -6.78 21.15 0.17
CA GLN A 59 -7.81 22.15 -0.08
C GLN A 59 -8.35 22.74 1.24
N THR A 60 -8.68 21.89 2.21
CA THR A 60 -9.15 22.33 3.54
C THR A 60 -8.09 23.14 4.28
N MET A 61 -6.82 22.69 4.28
CA MET A 61 -5.71 23.43 4.88
C MET A 61 -5.52 24.81 4.24
N ASN A 62 -5.61 24.90 2.91
CA ASN A 62 -5.50 26.17 2.19
C ASN A 62 -6.67 27.12 2.50
N PHE A 63 -7.87 26.58 2.69
CA PHE A 63 -9.01 27.36 3.13
C PHE A 63 -8.80 27.89 4.55
N LEU A 64 -8.43 27.02 5.49
CA LEU A 64 -8.15 27.38 6.87
C LEU A 64 -6.99 28.36 6.99
N SER A 65 -5.90 28.21 6.24
CA SER A 65 -4.76 29.15 6.30
C SER A 65 -5.13 30.56 5.82
N ARG A 66 -6.04 30.68 4.84
CA ARG A 66 -6.54 31.98 4.36
C ARG A 66 -7.57 32.61 5.29
N THR A 67 -8.45 31.81 5.90
CA THR A 67 -9.49 32.30 6.82
C THR A 67 -8.98 32.51 8.24
N CYS A 68 -8.07 31.67 8.73
CA CYS A 68 -7.30 31.85 9.97
C CYS A 68 -6.18 32.87 9.78
N LYS A 69 -6.50 34.06 9.25
CA LYS A 69 -5.65 35.22 9.48
C LYS A 69 -5.81 35.61 10.95
N THR A 70 -4.76 35.31 11.72
CA THR A 70 -4.42 35.89 13.04
C THR A 70 -5.32 35.63 14.26
N SER A 71 -6.42 34.88 14.17
CA SER A 71 -7.31 34.67 15.33
C SER A 71 -6.71 33.83 16.48
N PHE A 72 -5.67 33.02 16.22
CA PHE A 72 -4.89 32.31 17.26
C PHE A 72 -3.70 33.12 17.79
N VAL A 73 -3.42 34.32 17.25
CA VAL A 73 -2.27 35.16 17.61
C VAL A 73 -2.60 36.05 18.83
N LYS A 74 -3.36 35.53 19.79
CA LYS A 74 -3.37 36.10 21.14
C LYS A 74 -2.54 35.17 22.02
N PRO A 75 -1.21 35.40 22.13
CA PRO A 75 -0.35 34.61 23.01
C PRO A 75 -0.82 34.62 24.47
N GLU A 76 -1.68 35.56 24.87
CA GLU A 76 -2.36 35.57 26.16
C GLU A 76 -3.23 34.33 26.41
N PHE A 77 -3.99 33.87 25.41
CA PHE A 77 -4.81 32.66 25.56
C PHE A 77 -3.96 31.40 25.61
N LEU A 78 -2.89 31.33 24.84
CA LEU A 78 -1.91 30.24 24.90
C LEU A 78 -1.23 30.21 26.28
N LYS A 79 -0.79 31.36 26.79
CA LYS A 79 -0.19 31.48 28.14
C LYS A 79 -1.17 31.11 29.24
N LYS A 80 -2.46 31.43 29.09
CA LYS A 80 -3.51 31.06 30.06
C LYS A 80 -3.79 29.56 30.03
N ALA A 81 -3.98 28.98 28.84
CA ALA A 81 -4.18 27.54 28.67
C ALA A 81 -2.97 26.72 29.17
N GLN A 82 -1.75 27.21 28.94
CA GLN A 82 -0.52 26.60 29.46
C GLN A 82 -0.45 26.65 31.00
N ARG A 83 -0.91 27.73 31.64
CA ARG A 83 -0.98 27.80 33.11
C ARG A 83 -2.05 26.88 33.67
N GLU A 84 -3.20 26.80 33.02
CA GLU A 84 -4.34 25.97 33.47
C GLU A 84 -4.08 24.47 33.24
N ASN A 85 -3.35 24.09 32.19
CA ASN A 85 -3.03 22.70 31.85
C ASN A 85 -1.53 22.52 31.56
N SER A 86 -0.68 22.86 32.53
CA SER A 86 0.78 22.78 32.37
C SER A 86 1.28 21.41 31.91
N HIS A 87 0.62 20.34 32.35
CA HIS A 87 0.98 18.95 32.01
C HIS A 87 0.82 18.63 30.51
N MET A 88 -0.11 19.28 29.81
CA MET A 88 -0.31 19.08 28.36
C MET A 88 0.74 19.82 27.52
N TYR A 89 1.45 20.79 28.06
CA TYR A 89 2.50 21.53 27.34
C TYR A 89 3.90 21.27 27.91
N ASP A 90 4.01 20.31 28.83
CA ASP A 90 5.28 19.83 29.32
C ASP A 90 5.92 18.93 28.25
N ILE A 91 6.98 19.47 27.62
CA ILE A 91 7.72 18.82 26.53
C ILE A 91 8.31 17.49 26.98
N GLY A 92 8.60 17.32 28.28
CA GLY A 92 9.04 16.03 28.84
C GLY A 92 7.95 14.96 28.73
N CYS A 93 6.72 15.30 29.13
CA CYS A 93 5.58 14.38 29.17
C CYS A 93 5.09 13.95 27.76
N TYR A 94 5.23 14.82 26.75
CA TYR A 94 4.86 14.50 25.37
C TYR A 94 5.76 13.43 24.74
N ASN A 95 7.05 13.42 25.09
CA ASN A 95 8.00 12.40 24.60
C ASN A 95 7.77 11.04 25.27
N ASP A 96 7.45 11.03 26.56
CA ASP A 96 7.13 9.80 27.31
C ASP A 96 5.83 9.16 26.78
N ASN A 97 4.82 9.96 26.46
CA ASN A 97 3.58 9.49 25.85
C ASN A 97 3.79 8.99 24.40
N LEU A 98 4.67 9.63 23.62
CA LEU A 98 5.04 9.15 22.28
C LEU A 98 5.80 7.81 22.37
N ALA A 99 6.75 7.68 23.30
CA ALA A 99 7.47 6.43 23.54
C ALA A 99 6.52 5.31 23.98
N LEU A 100 5.55 5.59 24.85
CA LEU A 100 4.50 4.66 25.27
C LEU A 100 3.56 4.25 24.12
N MET A 101 3.13 5.20 23.28
CA MET A 101 2.30 4.88 22.10
C MET A 101 3.05 4.01 21.10
N LEU A 102 4.33 4.31 20.83
CA LEU A 102 5.18 3.52 19.93
C LEU A 102 5.48 2.12 20.49
N ALA A 103 5.66 1.99 21.81
CA ALA A 103 5.86 0.69 22.46
C ALA A 103 4.60 -0.20 22.35
N HIS A 104 3.42 0.34 22.63
CA HIS A 104 2.16 -0.42 22.58
C HIS A 104 1.73 -0.81 21.16
N GLU A 105 2.12 -0.06 20.13
CA GLU A 105 1.91 -0.47 18.73
C GLU A 105 2.85 -1.61 18.31
N SER A 106 4.06 -1.71 18.88
CA SER A 106 5.01 -2.78 18.52
C SER A 106 4.64 -4.17 19.05
N ASP A 107 4.00 -4.26 20.23
CA ASP A 107 3.56 -5.52 20.85
C ASP A 107 2.32 -6.17 20.18
N LYS A 108 1.62 -5.46 19.28
CA LYS A 108 0.45 -6.00 18.56
C LYS A 108 0.80 -6.66 17.22
N THR A 109 2.08 -6.83 16.91
CA THR A 109 2.56 -7.30 15.60
C THR A 109 3.42 -8.57 15.66
N LEU A 110 3.31 -9.36 16.74
CA LEU A 110 3.87 -10.72 16.83
C LEU A 110 2.78 -11.80 16.86
#